data_AF-A0A6B2CEX8-F1
#
_entry.id   AF-A0A6B2CEX8-F1
#
_cell.length_a   1.000
_cell.length_b   1.000
_cell.length_c   1.000
_cell.angle_alpha   90.00
_cell.angle_beta   90.00
_cell.angle_gamma   90.00
#
_symmetry.space_group_name_H-M   'P 1'
#
loop_
_entity.id
_entity.type
_entity.pdbx_description
1 polymer ?
#
loop_
_entity_poly.entity_id
_entity_poly.type
_entity_poly.pdbx_seq_one_letter_code
_entity_poly.pdbx_strand_id
1 'polypeptide(L)' 'MLAVEFRDRSWFSQDTVELCRSLGVTTVSVDTPIESWVVPSNEVVYLRLQGRVEWYAYEYSEEELEGLAGTIADVDPG' A
#
# COMPACT_ATOMS: atom_id res chain seq x y z
N MET A 1 0.78 6.48 -16.21
CA MET A 1 0.92 5.38 -15.24
C MET A 1 -0.48 4.96 -14.82
N LEU A 2 -0.80 3.67 -14.88
CA LEU A 2 -2.06 3.14 -14.35
C LEU A 2 -1.79 2.58 -12.95
N ALA A 3 -2.62 2.92 -11.97
CA ALA A 3 -2.55 2.39 -10.62
C ALA A 3 -3.90 1.82 -10.21
N VAL A 4 -3.88 0.71 -9.47
CA VAL A 4 -5.10 0.00 -9.03
C VAL A 4 -5.05 -0.23 -7.53
N GLU A 5 -6.12 0.16 -6.84
CA GLU A 5 -6.33 -0.10 -5.41
C GLU A 5 -7.36 -1.21 -5.23
N PHE A 6 -7.02 -2.20 -4.41
CA PHE A 6 -7.93 -3.27 -4.02
C PHE A 6 -8.54 -2.98 -2.65
N ARG A 7 -9.80 -3.40 -2.45
CA ARG A 7 -10.55 -3.22 -1.19
C ARG A 7 -11.00 -4.50 -0.52
N ASP A 8 -10.79 -5.64 -1.17
CA ASP A 8 -11.09 -6.94 -0.60
C ASP A 8 -9.79 -7.65 -0.22
N ARG A 9 -9.78 -8.27 0.97
CA ARG A 9 -8.61 -8.94 1.53
C ARG A 9 -8.04 -10.04 0.63
N SER A 10 -8.86 -10.63 -0.23
CA SER A 10 -8.41 -11.68 -1.16
C SER A 10 -7.31 -11.21 -2.12
N TRP A 11 -7.15 -9.90 -2.32
CA TRP A 11 -6.20 -9.30 -3.26
C TRP A 11 -4.90 -8.83 -2.60
N PHE A 12 -4.80 -8.84 -1.28
CA PHE A 12 -3.55 -8.48 -0.58
C PHE A 12 -2.62 -9.69 -0.53
N SER A 13 -2.06 -10.04 -1.69
CA SER A 13 -1.20 -11.22 -1.86
C SER A 13 -0.07 -10.95 -2.85
N GLN A 14 1.00 -11.75 -2.73
CA GLN A 14 2.14 -11.68 -3.63
C GLN A 14 1.74 -11.97 -5.10
N ASP A 15 0.83 -12.91 -5.31
CA ASP A 15 0.29 -13.23 -6.64
C ASP A 15 -0.34 -12.00 -7.31
N THR A 16 -1.03 -11.15 -6.54
CA THR A 16 -1.61 -9.90 -7.04
C THR A 16 -0.53 -8.90 -7.42
N VAL A 17 0.53 -8.76 -6.61
CA VAL A 17 1.66 -7.88 -6.91
C VAL A 17 2.37 -8.32 -8.19
N GLU A 18 2.59 -9.63 -8.36
CA GLU A 18 3.21 -10.21 -9.55
C GLU A 18 2.36 -10.04 -10.80
N LEU A 19 1.03 -10.22 -10.68
CA LEU A 19 0.09 -9.92 -11.76
C LEU A 19 0.20 -8.46 -12.17
N CYS A 20 0.10 -7.52 -11.23
CA CYS A 20 0.21 -6.09 -11.52
C CYS A 20 1.56 -5.73 -12.15
N ARG A 21 2.66 -6.31 -11.65
CA ARG A 21 4.01 -6.17 -12.23
C ARG A 21 4.04 -6.64 -13.69
N SER A 22 3.50 -7.82 -13.97
CA SER A 22 3.46 -8.39 -15.34
C SER A 22 2.66 -7.53 -16.33
N LEU A 23 1.66 -6.79 -15.83
CA LEU A 23 0.81 -5.89 -16.60
C LEU A 23 1.35 -4.46 -16.70
N GLY A 24 2.46 -4.13 -16.02
CA GLY A 24 2.99 -2.77 -15.93
C GLY A 24 2.10 -1.81 -15.15
N VAL A 25 1.30 -2.33 -14.22
CA VAL A 25 0.37 -1.58 -13.36
C VAL A 25 0.97 -1.39 -11.98
N THR A 26 0.86 -0.18 -11.44
CA THR A 26 1.25 0.11 -10.05
C THR A 26 0.16 -0.40 -9.10
N THR A 27 0.53 -1.30 -8.19
CA THR A 27 -0.34 -1.69 -7.08
C THR A 27 -0.35 -0.55 -6.08
N VAL A 28 -1.53 -0.05 -5.73
CA VAL A 28 -1.65 0.99 -4.70
C VAL A 28 -1.44 0.33 -3.34
N SER A 29 -0.40 0.75 -2.64
CA SER A 29 -0.19 0.46 -1.23
C SER A 29 -1.24 1.21 -0.41
N VAL A 30 -1.72 0.60 0.67
CA VAL A 30 -2.84 1.13 1.46
C VAL A 30 -2.55 1.04 2.97
N ASP A 31 -3.02 2.02 3.72
CA ASP A 31 -3.15 1.92 5.17
C ASP A 31 -4.59 2.29 5.53
N THR A 32 -5.38 1.26 5.87
CA THR A 32 -6.84 1.30 5.97
C THR A 32 -7.32 0.53 7.20
N PRO A 33 -8.62 0.59 7.55
CA PRO A 33 -9.18 -0.28 8.58
C PRO A 33 -9.25 -1.76 8.20
N ILE A 34 -9.04 -2.09 6.91
CA ILE A 34 -9.09 -3.47 6.42
C ILE A 34 -7.72 -4.12 6.47
N GLU A 35 -6.69 -3.37 6.06
CA GLU A 35 -5.31 -3.83 5.89
C GLU A 35 -4.32 -2.65 5.88
N SER A 36 -3.08 -2.91 6.34
CA SER A 36 -1.91 -2.03 6.16
C SER A 36 -0.88 -2.78 5.31
N TRP A 37 -0.74 -2.37 4.05
CA TRP A 37 0.00 -3.10 3.03
C TRP A 37 0.82 -2.16 2.15
N VAL A 38 2.15 -2.21 2.33
CA VAL A 38 3.12 -1.45 1.54
C VAL A 38 3.88 -2.42 0.66
N VAL A 39 3.69 -2.31 -0.66
CA VAL A 39 4.31 -3.19 -1.66
C VAL A 39 4.69 -2.43 -2.93
N PRO A 40 5.84 -2.77 -3.53
CA PRO A 40 6.17 -2.32 -4.88
C PRO A 40 5.79 -3.37 -5.93
N SER A 41 5.06 -2.95 -6.96
CA SER A 41 4.94 -3.72 -8.22
C SER A 41 5.86 -3.18 -9.33
N ASN A 42 6.48 -2.01 -9.12
CA ASN A 42 7.49 -1.38 -9.96
C ASN A 42 8.28 -0.35 -9.15
N GLU A 43 9.12 0.45 -9.82
CA GLU A 43 10.01 1.49 -9.25
C GLU A 43 9.28 2.60 -8.45
N VAL A 44 7.94 2.58 -8.38
CA VAL A 44 7.13 3.58 -7.69
C VAL A 44 6.21 2.92 -6.66
N VAL A 45 6.38 3.30 -5.40
CA VAL A 45 5.40 3.01 -4.33
C VAL A 45 4.35 4.11 -4.32
N TYR A 46 3.10 3.77 -4.67
CA TYR A 46 1.95 4.66 -4.51
C TYR A 46 1.19 4.27 -3.24
N LEU A 47 1.40 5.00 -2.15
CA LEU A 47 0.67 4.81 -0.89
C LEU A 47 -0.55 5.74 -0.79
N ARG A 48 -1.68 5.21 -0.31
CA ARG A 48 -2.83 5.99 0.14
C ARG A 48 -3.13 5.68 1.60
N LEU A 49 -3.30 6.73 2.40
CA LEU A 49 -3.66 6.66 3.81
C LEU A 49 -5.15 6.96 3.95
N GLN A 50 -5.90 6.06 4.59
CA GLN A 50 -7.33 6.23 4.82
C GLN A 50 -7.72 6.06 6.30
N GLY A 51 -6.75 5.87 7.22
CA GLY A 51 -6.99 5.66 8.64
C GLY A 51 -7.09 4.17 9.01
N ARG A 52 -6.79 3.80 10.26
CA ARG A 52 -6.72 2.39 10.70
C ARG A 52 -7.95 1.87 11.45
N VAL A 53 -8.80 2.76 11.93
CA VAL A 53 -10.00 2.40 12.70
C VAL A 53 -11.25 2.86 11.97
N GLU A 54 -11.31 4.15 11.64
CA GLU A 54 -12.42 4.75 10.90
C GLU A 54 -11.92 5.35 9.59
N TRP A 55 -12.68 5.13 8.53
CA TRP A 55 -12.34 5.65 7.20
C TRP A 55 -12.33 7.18 7.21
N TYR A 56 -11.17 7.76 6.88
CA TYR A 56 -10.93 9.20 6.74
C TYR A 56 -11.14 10.04 8.01
N ALA A 57 -11.55 9.42 9.12
CA ALA A 57 -11.78 10.05 10.41
C ALA A 57 -10.78 9.48 11.43
N TYR A 58 -9.50 9.51 11.08
CA TYR A 58 -8.40 8.99 11.88
C TYR A 58 -7.23 9.96 11.85
N GLU A 59 -6.66 10.23 13.02
CA GLU A 59 -5.44 11.01 13.19
C GLU A 59 -4.30 10.03 13.47
N TYR A 60 -3.37 9.92 12.53
CA TYR A 60 -2.18 9.11 12.71
C TYR A 60 -1.28 9.72 13.78
N SER A 61 -0.76 8.89 14.68
CA SER A 61 0.30 9.33 15.58
C SER A 61 1.61 9.52 14.81
N GLU A 62 2.54 10.29 15.38
CA GLU A 62 3.90 10.44 14.85
C GLU A 62 4.59 9.08 14.71
N GLU A 63 4.47 8.21 15.73
CA GLU A 63 5.02 6.84 15.72
C GLU A 63 4.47 5.99 14.56
N GLU A 64 3.17 6.10 14.25
CA GLU A 64 2.57 5.39 13.12
C GLU A 64 3.11 5.88 11.77
N LEU A 65 3.27 7.19 11.63
CA LEU A 65 3.83 7.80 10.42
C LEU A 65 5.31 7.45 10.23
N GLU A 66 6.09 7.45 11.32
CA GLU A 66 7.48 7.01 11.30
C GLU A 66 7.61 5.54 10.93
N GLY A 67 6.77 4.67 11.49
CA GLY A 67 6.74 3.25 11.13
C GLY A 67 6.39 3.00 9.66
N LEU A 68 5.42 3.75 9.12
CA LEU A 68 5.08 3.71 7.70
C LEU A 68 6.24 4.22 6.83
N ALA A 69 6.88 5.32 7.21
CA ALA A 69 8.02 5.87 6.49
C ALA A 69 9.21 4.90 6.47
N GLY A 70 9.49 4.23 7.59
CA GLY A 70 10.50 3.17 7.68
C GLY A 70 10.18 2.01 6.74
N THR A 71 8.92 1.53 6.74
CA THR A 71 8.48 0.47 5.82
C THR A 71 8.66 0.87 4.35
N ILE A 72 8.35 2.12 3.99
CA ILE A 72 8.52 2.64 2.63
C ILE A 72 10.00 2.75 2.26
N ALA A 73 10.87 3.10 3.21
CA ALA A 73 12.31 3.20 2.99
C ALA A 73 12.97 1.82 2.83
N ASP A 74 12.42 0.79 3.47
CA ASP A 74 12.95 -0.58 3.45
C ASP A 74 12.48 -1.41 2.25
N VAL A 75 11.38 -1.05 1.59
CA VAL A 75 10.96 -1.73 0.36
C VAL A 75 11.87 -1.35 -0.79
N ASP A 76 12.44 -2.35 -1.44
CA ASP A 76 13.17 -2.21 -2.70
C ASP A 76 12.16 -2.22 -3.87
N PRO A 77 11.95 -1.09 -4.57
CA PRO A 77 10.96 -1.02 -5.63
C PRO A 77 11.44 -1.63 -6.96
N GLY A 78 12.69 -2.11 -7.03
CA GLY A 78 13.30 -2.72 -8.21
C GLY A 78 14.46 -1.91 -8.77
#